data_AF-A0A957EEA6-F1
#
_entry.id   AF-A0A957EEA6-F1
#
_cell.length_a   1.000
_cell.length_b   1.000
_cell.length_c   1.000
_cell.angle_alpha   90.00
_cell.angle_beta   90.00
_cell.angle_gamma   90.00
#
_symmetry.space_group_name_H-M   'P 1'
#
loop_
_entity.id
_entity.type
_entity.pdbx_description
1 polymer ?
#
loop_
_entity_poly.entity_id
_entity_poly.type
_entity_poly.pdbx_seq_one_letter_code
_entity_poly.pdbx_strand_id
1 'polypeptide(L)'
;MIADLDRTIRNLLINEMPISDGEIDIKFDQPTRDWSARLTRPTLNFYLYDVRENNTLRQQQWQRANGNGRDHLAWQKRMPYRVDCHYMMTVWAAEAEDEHRLLTRAMLALFRFPILPPEQMLGEMQGQPFEVPAALARHDRLTNPAEVWSAIDNDMRPAISYMVTLALDPWTEVSGPIVRTPILRTGQAHTLPHLPQMVQISERAFIGGVVRQDAQPQVGIEVAIKGTGYLTMTDANGRFRLGALPIGSYTLIAWPPHGKPKQTDIAIPQPSYDIDL
;
A
#
# COMPACT_ATOMS: atom_id res chain seq x y z
N MET A 1 15.73 -6.73 -1.50
CA MET A 1 15.22 -5.83 -0.44
C MET A 1 15.75 -6.17 0.95
N ILE A 2 15.54 -7.38 1.50
CA ILE A 2 16.04 -7.73 2.86
C ILE A 2 17.57 -7.60 2.95
N ALA A 3 18.32 -8.04 1.94
CA ALA A 3 19.77 -7.83 1.90
C ALA A 3 20.18 -6.34 1.91
N ASP A 4 19.35 -5.46 1.37
CA ASP A 4 19.58 -4.01 1.41
C ASP A 4 19.18 -3.40 2.76
N LEU A 5 18.27 -4.04 3.51
CA LEU A 5 18.00 -3.69 4.91
C LEU A 5 19.27 -3.93 5.76
N ASP A 6 19.94 -5.08 5.60
CA ASP A 6 21.19 -5.36 6.31
C ASP A 6 22.26 -4.29 6.02
N ARG A 7 22.40 -3.92 4.75
CA ARG A 7 23.30 -2.86 4.31
C ARG A 7 22.90 -1.49 4.89
N THR A 8 21.61 -1.21 4.98
CA THR A 8 21.07 0.03 5.55
C THR A 8 21.34 0.12 7.04
N ILE A 9 21.10 -0.95 7.81
CA ILE A 9 21.39 -1.01 9.25
C ILE A 9 22.89 -0.81 9.50
N ARG A 10 23.73 -1.47 8.70
CA ARG A 10 25.18 -1.28 8.74
C ARG A 10 25.58 0.18 8.49
N ASN A 11 25.06 0.79 7.43
CA ASN A 11 25.35 2.17 7.07
C ASN A 11 24.91 3.14 8.19
N LEU A 12 23.72 2.91 8.76
CA LEU A 12 23.20 3.70 9.87
C LEU A 12 24.13 3.69 11.08
N LEU A 13 24.61 2.52 11.48
CA LEU A 13 25.49 2.37 12.63
C LEU A 13 26.88 2.98 12.38
N ILE A 14 27.43 2.83 11.17
CA ILE A 14 28.73 3.44 10.80
C ILE A 14 28.66 4.97 10.86
N ASN A 15 27.56 5.57 10.42
CA ASN A 15 27.40 7.02 10.41
C ASN A 15 27.18 7.60 11.82
N GLU A 16 26.49 6.87 12.70
CA GLU A 16 26.06 7.38 13.99
C GLU A 16 27.01 7.04 15.14
N MET A 17 27.73 5.93 15.03
CA MET A 17 28.72 5.55 16.04
C MET A 17 30.06 6.18 15.69
N PRO A 18 30.70 6.93 16.62
CA PRO A 18 32.03 7.49 16.41
C PRO A 18 33.07 6.37 16.51
N ILE A 19 33.19 5.59 15.45
CA ILE A 19 34.13 4.46 15.32
C ILE A 19 35.18 4.88 14.29
N SER A 20 36.47 4.73 14.62
CA SER A 20 37.52 4.87 13.61
C SER A 20 37.37 3.76 12.58
N ASP A 21 37.49 4.08 11.29
CA ASP A 21 37.26 3.10 10.22
C ASP A 21 38.03 1.79 10.47
N GLY A 22 37.28 0.70 10.53
CA GLY A 22 37.78 -0.65 10.78
C GLY A 22 37.88 -1.10 12.25
N GLU A 23 37.72 -0.28 13.29
CA GLU A 23 37.88 -0.76 14.69
C GLU A 23 36.88 -1.86 15.10
N ILE A 24 35.66 -1.79 14.57
CA ILE A 24 34.55 -2.69 14.92
C ILE A 24 33.96 -3.27 13.63
N ASP A 25 33.65 -4.56 13.67
CA ASP A 25 32.95 -5.24 12.59
C ASP A 25 31.43 -5.26 12.84
N ILE A 26 30.64 -5.04 11.78
CA ILE A 26 29.19 -5.26 11.81
C ILE A 26 28.90 -6.51 10.95
N LYS A 27 28.17 -7.49 11.48
CA LYS A 27 27.87 -8.75 10.77
C LYS A 27 26.38 -9.08 10.90
N PHE A 28 25.90 -9.97 10.02
CA PHE A 28 24.48 -10.38 9.94
C PHE A 28 24.33 -11.91 9.88
N ASP A 29 25.33 -12.61 10.43
CA ASP A 29 25.44 -14.06 10.35
C ASP A 29 24.77 -14.72 11.57
N GLN A 30 24.45 -16.01 11.45
CA GLN A 30 24.04 -16.79 12.62
C GLN A 30 25.22 -16.95 13.59
N PRO A 31 25.07 -16.61 14.89
CA PRO A 31 26.16 -16.60 15.85
C PRO A 31 26.47 -18.01 16.39
N THR A 32 26.89 -18.92 15.51
CA THR A 32 27.35 -20.27 15.89
C THR A 32 28.71 -20.22 16.60
N ARG A 33 29.03 -21.25 17.39
CA ARG A 33 30.35 -21.36 18.04
C ARG A 33 31.51 -21.22 17.05
N ASP A 34 31.44 -21.92 15.92
CA ASP A 34 32.45 -21.85 14.85
C ASP A 34 32.59 -20.45 14.25
N TRP A 35 31.49 -19.71 14.11
CA TRP A 35 31.51 -18.33 13.63
C TRP A 35 32.16 -17.41 14.66
N SER A 36 31.76 -17.51 15.93
CA SER A 36 32.31 -16.67 17.01
C SER A 36 33.81 -16.91 17.22
N ALA A 37 34.29 -18.14 17.03
CA ALA A 37 35.70 -18.49 17.14
C ALA A 37 36.58 -17.86 16.05
N ARG A 38 36.00 -17.44 14.92
CA ARG A 38 36.71 -16.78 13.81
C ARG A 38 36.81 -15.26 13.98
N LEU A 39 36.15 -14.69 14.99
CA LEU A 39 36.15 -13.24 15.19
C LEU A 39 37.48 -12.79 15.79
N THR A 40 38.16 -11.89 15.10
CA THR A 40 39.44 -11.31 15.56
C THR A 40 39.29 -9.90 16.11
N ARG A 41 38.13 -9.25 15.90
CA ARG A 41 37.85 -7.87 16.28
C ARG A 41 36.52 -7.79 17.02
N PRO A 42 36.30 -6.76 17.86
CA PRO A 42 34.99 -6.50 18.45
C PRO A 42 33.93 -6.43 17.35
N THR A 43 32.87 -7.23 17.48
CA THR A 43 31.88 -7.42 16.43
C THR A 43 30.46 -7.21 16.97
N LEU A 44 29.69 -6.37 16.30
CA LEU A 44 28.26 -6.22 16.48
C LEU A 44 27.54 -7.09 15.44
N ASN A 45 26.73 -8.04 15.88
CA ASN A 45 26.05 -8.97 15.00
C ASN A 45 24.53 -8.85 15.08
N PHE A 46 23.87 -8.82 13.93
CA PHE A 46 22.42 -8.77 13.77
C PHE A 46 21.93 -10.02 13.04
N TYR A 47 21.50 -11.02 13.81
CA TYR A 47 20.98 -12.26 13.23
C TYR A 47 19.47 -12.15 12.95
N LEU A 48 19.06 -12.18 11.68
CA LEU A 48 17.65 -12.23 11.30
C LEU A 48 17.08 -13.62 11.59
N TYR A 49 16.30 -13.76 12.65
CA TYR A 49 15.80 -15.06 13.11
C TYR A 49 14.33 -15.30 12.76
N ASP A 50 13.54 -14.24 12.53
CA ASP A 50 12.13 -14.35 12.18
C ASP A 50 11.69 -13.23 11.22
N VAL A 51 10.77 -13.55 10.31
CA VAL A 51 10.19 -12.63 9.32
C VAL A 51 8.70 -12.95 9.20
N ARG A 52 7.85 -12.00 9.56
CA ARG A 52 6.39 -12.24 9.64
C ARG A 52 5.57 -11.07 9.11
N GLU A 53 4.39 -11.36 8.60
CA GLU A 53 3.46 -10.32 8.16
C GLU A 53 2.94 -9.52 9.36
N ASN A 54 3.03 -8.20 9.26
CA ASN A 54 2.47 -7.29 10.25
C ASN A 54 0.97 -7.12 10.01
N ASN A 55 0.17 -7.92 10.73
CA ASN A 55 -1.29 -7.88 10.63
C ASN A 55 -1.93 -6.57 11.13
N THR A 56 -1.23 -5.78 11.95
CA THR A 56 -1.76 -4.51 12.49
C THR A 56 -1.66 -3.37 11.49
N LEU A 57 -0.54 -3.30 10.76
CA LEU A 57 -0.31 -2.33 9.69
C LEU A 57 -0.83 -2.81 8.33
N ARG A 58 -1.43 -4.00 8.29
CA ARG A 58 -2.05 -4.57 7.10
C ARG A 58 -3.25 -3.74 6.69
N GLN A 59 -3.20 -3.21 5.47
CA GLN A 59 -4.36 -2.62 4.82
C GLN A 59 -4.71 -3.50 3.60
N GLN A 60 -5.85 -4.20 3.64
CA GLN A 60 -6.27 -5.12 2.56
C GLN A 60 -7.17 -4.44 1.52
N GLN A 61 -7.03 -3.12 1.32
CA GLN A 61 -7.86 -2.40 0.38
C GLN A 61 -7.20 -2.28 -1.00
N TRP A 62 -8.02 -2.27 -2.04
CA TRP A 62 -7.61 -1.85 -3.36
C TRP A 62 -7.59 -0.32 -3.38
N GLN A 63 -6.44 0.26 -3.67
CA GLN A 63 -6.35 1.69 -3.89
C GLN A 63 -6.54 1.97 -5.39
N ARG A 64 -7.32 3.00 -5.71
CA ARG A 64 -7.36 3.54 -7.06
C ARG A 64 -6.00 4.19 -7.31
N ALA A 65 -5.21 3.62 -8.20
CA ALA A 65 -4.01 4.29 -8.68
C ALA A 65 -4.45 5.42 -9.61
N ASN A 66 -3.78 6.58 -9.51
CA ASN A 66 -4.03 7.68 -10.42
C ASN A 66 -3.59 7.25 -11.82
N GLY A 67 -4.55 7.11 -12.74
CA GLY A 67 -4.23 6.76 -14.10
C GLY A 67 -3.41 7.84 -14.79
N ASN A 68 -2.51 7.43 -15.68
CA ASN A 68 -1.64 8.31 -16.49
C ASN A 68 -2.41 9.16 -17.53
N GLY A 69 -3.45 9.90 -17.12
CA GLY A 69 -4.19 10.83 -17.98
C GLY A 69 -5.05 10.17 -19.07
N ARG A 70 -5.17 8.83 -19.09
CA ARG A 70 -6.08 8.11 -19.98
C ARG A 70 -7.42 7.90 -19.30
N ASP A 71 -8.34 8.83 -19.55
CA ASP A 71 -9.69 8.98 -18.94
C ASP A 71 -10.66 7.77 -19.08
N HIS A 72 -10.20 6.67 -19.68
CA HIS A 72 -10.99 5.47 -19.97
C HIS A 72 -10.54 4.22 -19.18
N LEU A 73 -9.41 4.26 -18.47
CA LEU A 73 -8.89 3.13 -17.69
C LEU A 73 -8.90 3.44 -16.20
N ALA A 74 -9.53 2.57 -15.41
CA ALA A 74 -9.35 2.55 -13.96
C ALA A 74 -8.12 1.71 -13.62
N TRP A 75 -7.25 2.26 -12.80
CA TRP A 75 -6.09 1.56 -12.27
C TRP A 75 -6.38 1.17 -10.84
N GLN A 76 -6.21 -0.10 -10.52
CA GLN A 76 -6.33 -0.59 -9.16
C GLN A 76 -5.02 -1.27 -8.78
N LYS A 77 -4.50 -0.90 -7.61
CA LYS A 77 -3.33 -1.55 -7.03
C LYS A 77 -3.67 -2.02 -5.62
N ARG A 78 -3.30 -3.25 -5.30
CA ARG A 78 -3.36 -3.75 -3.93
C ARG A 78 -2.25 -3.09 -3.12
N MET A 79 -2.51 -2.84 -1.85
CA MET A 79 -1.47 -2.30 -0.99
C MET A 79 -0.34 -3.33 -0.77
N PRO A 80 0.91 -2.85 -0.66
CA PRO A 80 2.05 -3.68 -0.31
C PRO A 80 1.83 -4.41 1.02
N TYR A 81 2.40 -5.61 1.14
CA TYR A 81 2.44 -6.32 2.41
C TYR A 81 3.39 -5.61 3.37
N ARG A 82 2.98 -5.46 4.62
CA ARG A 82 3.85 -4.98 5.70
C ARG A 82 4.46 -6.20 6.37
N VAL A 83 5.79 -6.25 6.46
CA VAL A 83 6.53 -7.40 6.98
C VAL A 83 7.48 -6.92 8.06
N ASP A 84 7.40 -7.53 9.24
CA ASP A 84 8.30 -7.30 10.35
C ASP A 84 9.50 -8.25 10.24
N CYS A 85 10.70 -7.68 10.13
CA CYS A 85 11.97 -8.40 10.18
C CYS A 85 12.53 -8.31 11.60
N HIS A 86 12.69 -9.47 12.26
CA HIS A 86 13.16 -9.58 13.62
C HIS A 86 14.62 -10.01 13.68
N TYR A 87 15.48 -9.07 14.06
CA TYR A 87 16.89 -9.29 14.32
C TYR A 87 17.15 -9.51 15.80
N MET A 88 18.13 -10.36 16.08
CA MET A 88 18.78 -10.50 17.38
C MET A 88 20.13 -9.81 17.32
N MET A 89 20.24 -8.67 18.02
CA MET A 89 21.49 -7.92 18.15
C MET A 89 22.32 -8.50 19.29
N THR A 90 23.58 -8.85 19.00
CA THR A 90 24.56 -9.38 19.95
C THR A 90 25.90 -8.70 19.76
N VAL A 91 26.70 -8.64 20.82
CA VAL A 91 28.06 -8.07 20.79
C VAL A 91 29.06 -9.14 21.19
N TRP A 92 30.20 -9.16 20.51
CA TRP A 92 31.28 -10.11 20.71
C TRP A 92 32.58 -9.34 20.88
N ALA A 93 33.21 -9.45 22.05
CA ALA A 93 34.52 -8.88 22.33
C ALA A 93 35.33 -9.80 23.25
N ALA A 94 36.61 -9.48 23.47
CA ALA A 94 37.47 -10.27 24.36
C ALA A 94 37.07 -10.11 25.84
N GLU A 95 36.73 -8.89 26.25
CA GLU A 95 36.37 -8.53 27.61
C GLU A 95 34.89 -8.12 27.71
N ALA A 96 34.23 -8.51 28.80
CA ALA A 96 32.80 -8.18 29.02
C ALA A 96 32.55 -6.67 29.13
N GLU A 97 33.53 -5.90 29.62
CA GLU A 97 33.42 -4.44 29.68
C GLU A 97 33.33 -3.83 28.26
N ASP A 98 34.14 -4.31 27.32
CA ASP A 98 34.10 -3.86 25.94
C ASP A 98 32.79 -4.26 25.25
N GLU A 99 32.27 -5.46 25.55
CA GLU A 99 30.95 -5.88 25.08
C GLU A 99 29.86 -4.89 25.54
N HIS A 100 29.82 -4.55 26.84
CA HIS A 100 28.84 -3.62 27.39
C HIS A 100 28.99 -2.20 26.82
N ARG A 101 30.22 -1.70 26.65
CA ARG A 101 30.48 -0.37 26.09
C ARG A 101 30.03 -0.28 24.64
N LEU A 102 30.34 -1.30 23.83
CA LEU A 102 29.92 -1.35 22.43
C LEU A 102 28.39 -1.51 22.32
N LEU A 103 27.79 -2.36 23.14
CA LEU A 103 26.34 -2.55 23.20
C LEU A 103 25.63 -1.23 23.53
N THR A 104 26.10 -0.50 24.54
CA THR A 104 25.53 0.79 24.94
C THR A 104 25.57 1.80 23.80
N ARG A 105 26.68 1.88 23.07
CA ARG A 105 26.82 2.79 21.91
C ARG A 105 25.87 2.42 20.78
N ALA A 106 25.78 1.12 20.44
CA ALA A 106 24.86 0.64 19.40
C ALA A 106 23.40 0.91 19.77
N MET A 107 23.02 0.68 21.03
CA MET A 107 21.68 0.98 21.52
C MET A 107 21.35 2.47 21.42
N LEU A 108 22.27 3.34 21.86
CA LEU A 108 22.08 4.78 21.78
C LEU A 108 21.91 5.27 20.33
N ALA A 109 22.68 4.71 19.39
CA ALA A 109 22.51 5.01 17.97
C ALA A 109 21.13 4.57 17.46
N LEU A 110 20.74 3.31 17.68
CA LEU A 110 19.47 2.78 17.17
C LEU A 110 18.24 3.42 17.83
N PHE A 111 18.30 3.79 19.11
CA PHE A 111 17.20 4.48 19.79
C PHE A 111 16.90 5.87 19.21
N ARG A 112 17.86 6.51 18.53
CA ARG A 112 17.65 7.80 17.86
C ARG A 112 16.80 7.68 16.59
N PHE A 113 16.66 6.47 16.04
CA PHE A 113 15.96 6.21 14.78
C PHE A 113 14.80 5.21 14.99
N PRO A 114 13.72 5.63 15.68
CA PRO A 114 12.49 4.82 15.74
C PRO A 114 11.81 4.70 14.37
N ILE A 115 12.18 5.54 13.41
CA ILE A 115 11.85 5.45 12.00
C ILE A 115 13.18 5.54 11.25
N LEU A 116 13.42 4.62 10.32
CA LEU A 116 14.65 4.64 9.53
C LEU A 116 14.64 5.87 8.60
N PRO A 117 15.73 6.67 8.59
CA PRO A 117 15.82 7.86 7.77
C PRO A 117 15.96 7.48 6.28
N PRO A 118 15.11 8.02 5.37
CA PRO A 118 15.17 7.73 3.94
C PRO A 118 16.54 7.99 3.30
N GLU A 119 17.26 9.01 3.78
CA GLU A 119 18.58 9.39 3.30
C GLU A 119 19.68 8.35 3.58
N GLN A 120 19.48 7.47 4.58
CA GLN A 120 20.44 6.41 4.90
C GLN A 120 20.04 5.05 4.32
N MET A 121 18.85 4.96 3.72
CA MET A 121 18.37 3.75 3.04
C MET A 121 19.18 3.50 1.77
N LEU A 122 19.53 2.24 1.52
CA LEU A 122 20.35 1.82 0.38
C LEU A 122 19.59 0.87 -0.55
N GLY A 123 19.95 0.88 -1.84
CA GLY A 123 19.41 -0.08 -2.81
C GLY A 123 17.88 -0.04 -2.92
N GLU A 124 17.23 -1.20 -2.85
CA GLU A 124 15.77 -1.32 -2.96
C GLU A 124 15.01 -0.75 -1.75
N MET A 125 15.70 -0.38 -0.67
CA MET A 125 15.08 0.34 0.45
C MET A 125 14.74 1.79 0.07
N GLN A 126 15.42 2.35 -0.93
CA GLN A 126 15.11 3.69 -1.44
C GLN A 126 13.78 3.65 -2.21
N GLY A 127 12.79 4.39 -1.73
CA GLY A 127 11.45 4.42 -2.36
C GLY A 127 10.38 3.57 -1.70
N GLN A 128 10.58 3.18 -0.43
CA GLN A 128 9.51 2.61 0.38
C GLN A 128 8.27 3.54 0.37
N PRO A 129 7.06 3.02 0.09
CA PRO A 129 5.84 3.82 -0.01
C PRO A 129 5.33 4.29 1.36
N PHE A 130 5.88 3.76 2.44
CA PHE A 130 5.54 4.09 3.82
C PHE A 130 6.82 4.32 4.62
N GLU A 131 6.68 5.00 5.76
CA GLU A 131 7.73 5.05 6.78
C GLU A 131 8.11 3.63 7.21
N VAL A 132 9.39 3.43 7.47
CA VAL A 132 9.98 2.16 7.90
C VAL A 132 10.24 2.24 9.40
N PRO A 133 9.27 1.90 10.26
CA PRO A 133 9.46 1.96 11.70
C PRO A 133 10.45 0.89 12.14
N ALA A 134 11.26 1.23 13.13
CA ALA A 134 12.20 0.36 13.79
C ALA A 134 11.98 0.39 15.31
N ALA A 135 12.11 -0.76 15.95
CA ALA A 135 11.93 -0.89 17.39
C ALA A 135 13.05 -1.73 18.00
N LEU A 136 13.83 -1.11 18.89
CA LEU A 136 14.87 -1.76 19.66
C LEU A 136 14.36 -2.15 21.06
N ALA A 137 14.83 -3.29 21.57
CA ALA A 137 14.56 -3.80 22.91
C ALA A 137 13.06 -3.98 23.21
N ARG A 138 12.24 -4.08 22.16
CA ARG A 138 10.82 -4.44 22.28
C ARG A 138 10.71 -5.95 22.17
N HIS A 139 10.32 -6.57 23.27
CA HIS A 139 9.99 -7.98 23.30
C HIS A 139 8.51 -8.10 22.99
N ASP A 140 8.19 -8.78 21.90
CA ASP A 140 6.83 -9.28 21.72
C ASP A 140 6.64 -10.46 22.69
N ARG A 141 5.40 -10.69 23.15
CA ARG A 141 5.06 -11.80 24.07
C ARG A 141 5.44 -13.18 23.51
N LEU A 142 5.64 -13.28 22.20
CA LEU A 142 5.83 -14.52 21.45
C LEU A 142 7.29 -14.91 21.22
N THR A 143 8.28 -14.10 21.61
CA THR A 143 9.67 -14.44 21.33
C THR A 143 10.56 -14.08 22.51
N ASN A 144 10.92 -15.10 23.28
CA ASN A 144 11.91 -14.97 24.34
C ASN A 144 13.31 -15.17 23.73
N PRO A 145 14.25 -14.22 23.88
CA PRO A 145 15.64 -14.39 23.43
C PRO A 145 16.28 -15.70 23.90
N ALA A 146 15.92 -16.21 25.09
CA ALA A 146 16.43 -17.47 25.61
C ALA A 146 16.06 -18.70 24.76
N GLU A 147 14.90 -18.69 24.08
CA GLU A 147 14.47 -19.76 23.18
C GLU A 147 15.27 -19.74 21.87
N VAL A 148 15.64 -18.54 21.39
CA VAL A 148 16.51 -18.42 20.22
C VAL A 148 17.91 -18.94 20.55
N TRP A 149 18.41 -18.64 21.75
CA TRP A 149 19.70 -19.15 22.23
C TRP A 149 19.71 -20.66 22.45
N SER A 150 18.63 -21.27 22.95
CA SER A 150 18.59 -22.73 23.15
C SER A 150 18.66 -23.51 21.84
N ALA A 151 18.28 -22.90 20.71
CA ALA A 151 18.39 -23.47 19.38
C ALA A 151 19.77 -23.25 18.74
N ILE A 152 20.61 -22.37 19.30
CA ILE A 152 21.94 -22.05 18.78
C ILE A 152 22.98 -22.78 19.63
N ASP A 153 23.87 -23.54 18.98
CA ASP A 153 25.00 -24.19 19.66
C ASP A 153 26.09 -23.16 19.99
N ASN A 154 25.81 -22.30 20.97
CA ASN A 154 26.74 -21.30 21.48
C ASN A 154 26.37 -20.87 22.90
N ASP A 155 27.33 -20.23 23.59
CA ASP A 155 27.14 -19.73 24.93
C ASP A 155 26.24 -18.48 24.91
N MET A 156 25.27 -18.44 25.83
CA MET A 156 24.31 -17.34 25.91
C MET A 156 25.02 -16.02 26.23
N ARG A 157 24.74 -15.00 25.41
CA ARG A 157 25.20 -13.61 25.62
C ARG A 157 24.03 -12.64 25.73
N PRO A 158 24.25 -11.42 26.25
CA PRO A 158 23.26 -10.35 26.18
C PRO A 158 22.79 -10.15 24.74
N ALA A 159 21.50 -10.35 24.51
CA ALA A 159 20.86 -10.25 23.20
C ALA A 159 19.69 -9.27 23.28
N ILE A 160 19.59 -8.39 22.28
CA ILE A 160 18.56 -7.37 22.21
C ILE A 160 17.77 -7.56 20.93
N SER A 161 16.45 -7.61 21.03
CA SER A 161 15.58 -7.65 19.85
C SER A 161 15.63 -6.32 19.11
N TYR A 162 15.74 -6.40 17.78
CA TYR A 162 15.61 -5.25 16.89
C TYR A 162 14.65 -5.61 15.76
N MET A 163 13.54 -4.90 15.67
CA MET A 163 12.49 -5.14 14.67
C MET A 163 12.46 -3.99 13.67
N VAL A 164 12.35 -4.31 12.39
CA VAL A 164 12.16 -3.31 11.32
C VAL A 164 10.98 -3.72 10.43
N THR A 165 10.04 -2.82 10.18
CA THR A 165 8.86 -3.13 9.36
C THR A 165 9.01 -2.58 7.94
N LEU A 166 9.16 -3.49 6.97
CA LEU A 166 9.28 -3.19 5.54
C LEU A 166 7.92 -3.23 4.83
N ALA A 167 7.83 -2.58 3.68
CA ALA A 167 6.75 -2.81 2.71
C ALA A 167 7.30 -3.64 1.53
N LEU A 168 6.69 -4.80 1.28
CA LEU A 168 6.99 -5.67 0.14
C LEU A 168 5.80 -5.65 -0.82
N ASP A 169 6.04 -5.20 -2.05
CA ASP A 169 5.00 -5.08 -3.06
C ASP A 169 5.15 -6.15 -4.15
N PRO A 170 4.40 -7.27 -4.08
CA PRO A 170 4.42 -8.29 -5.13
C PRO A 170 3.45 -7.98 -6.28
N TRP A 171 2.69 -6.88 -6.21
CA TRP A 171 1.56 -6.65 -7.10
C TRP A 171 1.94 -5.81 -8.32
N THR A 172 1.68 -6.38 -9.50
CA THR A 172 1.61 -5.60 -10.75
C THR A 172 0.29 -4.84 -10.84
N GLU A 173 0.35 -3.62 -11.36
CA GLU A 173 -0.84 -2.79 -11.58
C GLU A 173 -1.83 -3.49 -12.52
N VAL A 174 -3.10 -3.53 -12.12
CA VAL A 174 -4.18 -4.07 -12.95
C VAL A 174 -5.00 -2.89 -13.47
N SER A 175 -5.09 -2.77 -14.79
CA SER A 175 -5.93 -1.79 -15.47
C SER A 175 -7.15 -2.45 -16.10
N GLY A 176 -8.31 -1.81 -16.00
CA GLY A 176 -9.53 -2.23 -16.70
C GLY A 176 -10.36 -1.03 -17.17
N PRO A 177 -11.29 -1.23 -18.11
CA PRO A 177 -12.19 -0.16 -18.54
C PRO A 177 -13.06 0.31 -17.38
N ILE A 178 -13.26 1.63 -17.27
CA ILE A 178 -14.18 2.20 -16.29
C ILE A 178 -15.61 1.76 -16.63
N VAL A 179 -16.33 1.17 -15.66
CA VAL A 179 -17.76 0.89 -15.81
C VAL A 179 -18.52 2.21 -15.74
N ARG A 180 -19.05 2.66 -16.88
CA ARG A 180 -19.85 3.91 -17.00
C ARG A 180 -21.36 3.66 -16.90
N THR A 181 -21.83 2.48 -17.30
CA THR A 181 -23.26 2.18 -17.40
C THR A 181 -23.56 0.77 -16.87
N PRO A 182 -24.05 0.63 -15.63
CA PRO A 182 -24.59 -0.64 -15.18
C PRO A 182 -26.01 -0.84 -15.73
N ILE A 183 -26.27 -2.05 -16.27
CA ILE A 183 -27.59 -2.50 -16.72
C ILE A 183 -28.08 -3.55 -15.73
N LEU A 184 -29.20 -3.27 -15.06
CA LEU A 184 -29.92 -4.23 -14.25
C LEU A 184 -30.92 -4.99 -15.13
N ARG A 185 -30.81 -6.32 -15.15
CA ARG A 185 -31.76 -7.23 -15.78
C ARG A 185 -32.59 -7.91 -14.71
N THR A 186 -33.90 -7.76 -14.78
CA THR A 186 -34.86 -8.49 -13.94
C THR A 186 -35.77 -9.33 -14.83
N GLY A 187 -36.10 -10.55 -14.42
CA GLY A 187 -37.05 -11.42 -15.11
C GLY A 187 -37.46 -12.60 -14.24
N GLN A 188 -38.35 -13.44 -14.74
CA GLN A 188 -38.79 -14.66 -14.07
C GLN A 188 -37.92 -15.84 -14.49
N ALA A 189 -37.39 -16.58 -13.52
CA ALA A 189 -36.73 -17.86 -13.77
C ALA A 189 -37.80 -18.96 -13.85
N HIS A 190 -37.80 -19.75 -14.92
CA HIS A 190 -38.70 -20.89 -15.07
C HIS A 190 -38.15 -22.18 -14.41
N THR A 191 -36.85 -22.23 -14.14
CA THR A 191 -36.15 -23.40 -13.58
C THR A 191 -35.24 -23.00 -12.41
N LEU A 192 -34.86 -23.98 -11.59
CA LEU A 192 -33.89 -23.85 -10.49
C LEU A 192 -32.56 -23.18 -10.93
N PRO A 193 -31.81 -22.54 -10.01
CA PRO A 193 -30.95 -21.38 -10.27
C PRO A 193 -29.62 -21.66 -11.02
N HIS A 194 -29.44 -22.84 -11.61
CA HIS A 194 -28.19 -23.22 -12.28
C HIS A 194 -28.13 -22.80 -13.76
N LEU A 195 -29.27 -22.39 -14.36
CA LEU A 195 -29.31 -21.84 -15.72
C LEU A 195 -30.03 -20.47 -15.70
N PRO A 196 -29.36 -19.36 -16.07
CA PRO A 196 -29.96 -18.04 -16.09
C PRO A 196 -30.83 -17.84 -17.35
N GLN A 197 -31.81 -18.73 -17.57
CA GLN A 197 -32.86 -18.50 -18.56
C GLN A 197 -34.00 -17.72 -17.90
N MET A 198 -33.91 -16.40 -18.02
CA MET A 198 -34.96 -15.48 -17.59
C MET A 198 -35.94 -15.22 -18.74
N VAL A 199 -37.23 -15.21 -18.42
CA VAL A 199 -38.31 -14.80 -19.32
C VAL A 199 -38.92 -13.50 -18.78
N GLN A 200 -39.60 -12.72 -19.62
CA GLN A 200 -40.11 -11.38 -19.28
C GLN A 200 -39.01 -10.44 -18.77
N ILE A 201 -37.94 -10.31 -19.57
CA ILE A 201 -36.79 -9.49 -19.21
C ILE A 201 -37.17 -8.01 -19.25
N SER A 202 -36.93 -7.31 -18.14
CA SER A 202 -36.95 -5.86 -18.03
C SER A 202 -35.53 -5.37 -17.80
N GLU A 203 -35.05 -4.49 -18.68
CA GLU A 203 -33.73 -3.88 -18.61
C GLU A 203 -33.83 -2.44 -18.16
N ARG A 204 -33.03 -2.10 -17.14
CA ARG A 204 -32.96 -0.77 -16.58
C ARG A 204 -31.50 -0.35 -16.47
N ALA A 205 -31.13 0.69 -17.20
CA ALA A 205 -29.79 1.26 -17.18
C ALA A 205 -29.70 2.42 -16.19
N PHE A 206 -28.50 2.61 -15.64
CA PHE A 206 -28.13 3.83 -14.95
C PHE A 206 -27.04 4.50 -15.77
N ILE A 207 -27.24 5.77 -16.10
CA ILE A 207 -26.26 6.56 -16.84
C ILE A 207 -25.66 7.61 -15.92
N GLY A 208 -24.43 7.99 -16.20
CA GLY A 208 -23.76 9.10 -15.53
C GLY A 208 -22.77 9.74 -16.48
N GLY A 209 -22.56 11.04 -16.29
CA GLY A 209 -21.65 11.86 -17.08
C GLY A 209 -21.20 13.07 -16.28
N VAL A 210 -20.33 13.86 -16.89
CA VAL A 210 -19.84 15.13 -16.36
C VAL A 210 -20.36 16.27 -17.23
N VAL A 211 -20.90 17.31 -16.61
CA VAL A 211 -21.19 18.58 -17.29
C VAL A 211 -19.98 19.49 -17.14
N ARG A 212 -19.45 19.97 -18.27
CA ARG A 212 -18.30 20.87 -18.32
C ARG A 212 -18.63 22.12 -19.13
N GLN A 213 -17.91 23.20 -18.85
CA GLN A 213 -17.86 24.41 -19.65
C GLN A 213 -16.39 24.85 -19.71
N ASP A 214 -15.82 25.02 -20.90
CA ASP A 214 -14.39 25.33 -21.09
C ASP A 214 -13.44 24.41 -20.29
N ALA A 215 -13.74 23.10 -20.32
CA ALA A 215 -13.05 22.03 -19.57
C ALA A 215 -13.17 22.10 -18.03
N GLN A 216 -13.90 23.05 -17.46
CA GLN A 216 -14.16 23.16 -16.03
C GLN A 216 -15.49 22.48 -15.65
N PRO A 217 -15.53 21.64 -14.60
CA PRO A 217 -16.75 20.98 -14.15
C PRO A 217 -17.77 21.99 -13.59
N GLN A 218 -19.04 21.83 -13.95
CA GLN A 218 -20.11 22.75 -13.58
C GLN A 218 -21.02 22.17 -12.50
N VAL A 219 -21.09 22.85 -11.35
CA VAL A 219 -21.84 22.42 -10.16
C VAL A 219 -23.26 22.99 -10.19
N GLY A 220 -24.25 22.22 -9.73
CA GLY A 220 -25.63 22.69 -9.60
C GLY A 220 -26.41 22.80 -10.91
N ILE A 221 -25.93 22.17 -11.99
CA ILE A 221 -26.60 22.14 -13.29
C ILE A 221 -27.69 21.09 -13.25
N GLU A 222 -28.93 21.49 -13.54
CA GLU A 222 -30.02 20.55 -13.71
C GLU A 222 -29.86 19.79 -15.03
N VAL A 223 -29.99 18.46 -14.97
CA VAL A 223 -29.89 17.55 -16.12
C VAL A 223 -31.12 16.65 -16.14
N ALA A 224 -31.83 16.61 -17.27
CA ALA A 224 -33.04 15.81 -17.42
C ALA A 224 -33.14 15.13 -18.79
N ILE A 225 -34.01 14.12 -18.89
CA ILE A 225 -34.37 13.52 -20.18
C ILE A 225 -35.67 14.14 -20.69
N LYS A 226 -35.59 14.73 -21.89
CA LYS A 226 -36.71 15.40 -22.56
C LYS A 226 -37.92 14.49 -22.67
N GLY A 227 -39.09 15.02 -22.30
CA GLY A 227 -40.36 14.30 -22.39
C GLY A 227 -40.55 13.21 -21.33
N THR A 228 -39.71 13.19 -20.29
CA THR A 228 -39.82 12.26 -19.16
C THR A 228 -39.73 13.00 -17.82
N GLY A 229 -39.96 12.30 -16.70
CA GLY A 229 -39.75 12.83 -15.35
C GLY A 229 -38.36 12.56 -14.76
N TYR A 230 -37.41 12.04 -15.56
CA TYR A 230 -36.06 11.77 -15.08
C TYR A 230 -35.25 13.06 -15.05
N LEU A 231 -34.92 13.54 -13.84
CA LEU A 231 -34.11 14.74 -13.60
C LEU A 231 -33.14 14.52 -12.45
N THR A 232 -32.02 15.23 -12.46
CA THR A 232 -31.00 15.24 -11.42
C THR A 232 -30.22 16.56 -11.48
N MET A 233 -29.32 16.77 -10.52
CA MET A 233 -28.45 17.94 -10.48
C MET A 233 -26.99 17.51 -10.37
N THR A 234 -26.08 18.27 -10.97
CA THR A 234 -24.64 17.96 -10.89
C THR A 234 -24.06 18.20 -9.50
N ASP A 235 -23.15 17.32 -9.07
CA ASP A 235 -22.44 17.41 -7.80
C ASP A 235 -21.29 18.44 -7.82
N ALA A 236 -20.52 18.53 -6.73
CA ALA A 236 -19.37 19.43 -6.60
C ALA A 236 -18.24 19.19 -7.63
N ASN A 237 -18.24 18.05 -8.31
CA ASN A 237 -17.30 17.70 -9.38
C ASN A 237 -17.98 17.75 -10.77
N GLY A 238 -19.16 18.36 -10.88
CA GLY A 238 -19.93 18.45 -12.11
C GLY A 238 -20.54 17.13 -12.60
N ARG A 239 -20.58 16.10 -11.77
CA ARG A 239 -21.07 14.77 -12.14
C ARG A 239 -22.57 14.66 -11.91
N PHE A 240 -23.27 13.99 -12.80
CA PHE A 240 -24.68 13.66 -12.64
C PHE A 240 -24.94 12.16 -12.78
N ARG A 241 -26.07 11.68 -12.24
CA ARG A 241 -26.52 10.30 -12.40
C ARG A 241 -28.02 10.22 -12.58
N LEU A 242 -28.46 9.56 -13.66
CA LEU A 242 -29.87 9.25 -13.93
C LEU A 242 -30.05 7.73 -13.89
N GLY A 243 -31.03 7.26 -13.13
CA GLY A 243 -31.22 5.85 -12.84
C GLY A 243 -32.51 5.26 -13.41
N ALA A 244 -32.54 3.94 -13.50
CA ALA A 244 -33.70 3.15 -13.89
C ALA A 244 -34.31 3.53 -15.26
N LEU A 245 -33.45 3.90 -16.22
CA LEU A 245 -33.84 4.27 -17.58
C LEU A 245 -34.04 3.01 -18.43
N PRO A 246 -35.13 2.90 -19.20
CA PRO A 246 -35.22 1.87 -20.24
C PRO A 246 -34.09 2.03 -21.28
N ILE A 247 -33.75 0.94 -21.95
CA ILE A 247 -32.83 0.96 -23.09
C ILE A 247 -33.55 1.64 -24.26
N GLY A 248 -32.88 2.56 -24.94
CA GLY A 248 -33.48 3.33 -26.03
C GLY A 248 -32.73 4.60 -26.39
N SER A 249 -33.33 5.40 -27.25
CA SER A 249 -32.83 6.72 -27.66
C SER A 249 -33.57 7.83 -26.91
N TYR A 250 -32.83 8.82 -26.44
CA TYR A 250 -33.33 9.92 -25.62
C TYR A 250 -32.64 11.22 -25.97
N THR A 251 -33.24 12.35 -25.60
CA THR A 251 -32.56 13.66 -25.65
C THR A 251 -32.29 14.12 -24.21
N LEU A 252 -31.02 14.27 -23.88
CA LEU A 252 -30.55 14.81 -22.61
C LEU A 252 -30.56 16.34 -22.68
N ILE A 253 -31.05 16.99 -21.62
CA ILE A 253 -31.11 18.44 -21.51
C ILE A 253 -30.32 18.86 -20.28
N ALA A 254 -29.42 19.84 -20.44
CA ALA A 254 -28.75 20.51 -19.33
C ALA A 254 -29.09 22.01 -19.34
N TRP A 255 -29.43 22.55 -18.17
CA TRP A 255 -29.75 23.98 -18.02
C TRP A 255 -28.57 24.75 -17.41
N PRO A 256 -27.79 25.51 -18.21
CA PRO A 256 -26.76 26.37 -17.67
C PRO A 256 -27.38 27.49 -16.81
N PRO A 257 -26.63 28.04 -15.83
CA PRO A 257 -27.13 29.12 -14.97
C PRO A 257 -27.45 30.39 -15.77
N HIS A 258 -26.76 30.59 -16.90
CA HIS A 258 -27.01 31.66 -17.84
C HIS A 258 -27.01 31.09 -19.27
N GLY A 259 -28.07 31.36 -20.05
CA GLY A 259 -28.15 30.97 -21.46
C GLY A 259 -29.31 30.04 -21.78
N LYS A 260 -29.25 29.42 -22.96
CA LYS A 260 -30.25 28.45 -23.43
C LYS A 260 -29.87 27.04 -22.99
N PRO A 261 -30.85 26.16 -22.71
CA PRO A 261 -30.57 24.77 -22.39
C PRO A 261 -29.85 24.07 -23.53
N LYS A 262 -28.81 23.31 -23.19
CA LYS A 262 -28.10 22.43 -24.11
C LYS A 262 -28.89 21.14 -24.27
N GLN A 263 -29.19 20.75 -25.51
CA GLN A 263 -29.84 19.48 -25.83
C GLN A 263 -28.83 18.58 -26.56
N THR A 264 -28.73 17.33 -26.11
CA THR A 264 -27.82 16.33 -26.68
C THR A 264 -28.57 15.02 -26.87
N ASP A 265 -28.58 14.49 -28.08
CA ASP A 265 -29.18 13.18 -28.35
C ASP A 265 -28.24 12.07 -27.87
N ILE A 266 -28.81 11.09 -27.16
CA ILE A 266 -28.08 9.99 -26.54
C ILE A 266 -28.78 8.65 -26.82
N ALA A 267 -27.99 7.60 -26.96
CA ALA A 267 -28.45 6.22 -26.93
C ALA A 267 -28.06 5.56 -25.60
N ILE A 268 -28.92 4.70 -25.07
CA ILE A 268 -28.64 3.93 -23.86
C ILE A 268 -28.61 2.44 -24.22
N PRO A 269 -27.50 1.72 -24.02
CA PRO A 269 -26.18 2.19 -23.55
C PRO A 269 -25.33 2.83 -24.66
N GLN A 270 -24.46 3.80 -24.31
CA GLN A 270 -23.41 4.34 -25.17
C GLN A 270 -22.14 4.64 -24.35
N PRO A 271 -20.97 4.90 -24.97
CA PRO A 271 -19.69 5.03 -24.24
C PRO A 271 -19.58 6.20 -23.27
N SER A 272 -20.25 7.33 -23.53
CA SER A 272 -20.18 8.53 -22.68
C SER A 272 -21.49 9.32 -22.68
N TYR A 273 -21.77 10.02 -21.59
CA TYR A 273 -22.92 10.92 -21.43
C TYR A 273 -22.47 12.32 -20.98
N ASP A 274 -21.20 12.66 -21.19
CA ASP A 274 -20.67 13.97 -20.86
C ASP A 274 -21.33 15.06 -21.72
N ILE A 275 -21.53 16.23 -21.12
CA ILE A 275 -22.16 17.39 -21.78
C ILE A 275 -21.19 18.56 -21.68
N ASP A 276 -20.83 19.13 -22.83
CA ASP A 276 -20.12 20.40 -22.90
C ASP A 276 -21.14 21.52 -23.21
N LEU A 277 -21.27 22.47 -22.26
CA LEU A 277 -22.17 23.61 -22.32
C LEU A 277 -21.67 24.66 -23.32
#